data_AF-A0A5Q2UU12-F1
#
_entry.id   AF-A0A5Q2UU12-F1
#
_cell.length_a   1.000
_cell.length_b   1.000
_cell.length_c   1.000
_cell.angle_alpha   90.00
_cell.angle_beta   90.00
_cell.angle_gamma   90.00
#
_symmetry.space_group_name_H-M   'P 1'
#
loop_
_entity.id
_entity.type
_entity.pdbx_description
1 polymer ?
#
loop_
_entity_poly.entity_id
_entity_poly.type
_entity_poly.pdbx_seq_one_letter_code
_entity_poly.pdbx_strand_id
1 'polypeptide(L)'
;LAKRDHSAYDCCVVIILSHGTEANHNRFPGAVHGVDGPAVPVQLITNYLNGQHCPSLQGKPKLFFIQACGGGEKDTGFEVSPDEMEPSFGGIDDQTDAIPMSSSSDSLSTSDELDAR
;
A
#
# COMPACT_ATOMS: atom_id res chain seq x y z
N LEU A 1 -14.19 -17.15 -7.50
CA LEU A 1 -12.98 -16.59 -8.15
C LEU A 1 -11.78 -17.55 -8.06
N ALA A 2 -11.38 -17.98 -6.87
CA ALA A 2 -10.24 -18.87 -6.66
C ALA A 2 -10.29 -20.23 -7.41
N LYS A 3 -11.50 -20.79 -7.59
CA LYS A 3 -11.71 -22.09 -8.29
C LYS A 3 -11.72 -21.98 -9.83
N ARG A 4 -11.61 -20.78 -10.39
CA ARG A 4 -11.54 -20.62 -11.86
C ARG A 4 -10.12 -20.93 -12.33
N ASP A 5 -9.99 -21.42 -13.55
CA ASP A 5 -8.69 -21.54 -14.19
C ASP A 5 -8.25 -20.17 -14.71
N HIS A 6 -7.10 -19.71 -14.22
CA HIS A 6 -6.48 -18.45 -14.63
C HIS A 6 -5.24 -18.65 -15.50
N SER A 7 -5.00 -19.87 -16.01
CA SER A 7 -3.76 -20.22 -16.74
C SER A 7 -3.51 -19.31 -17.95
N ALA A 8 -4.58 -18.89 -18.63
CA ALA A 8 -4.52 -18.02 -19.81
C ALA A 8 -4.43 -16.50 -19.51
N TYR A 9 -4.42 -16.08 -18.25
CA TYR A 9 -4.32 -14.66 -17.86
C TYR A 9 -3.00 -14.35 -17.18
N ASP A 10 -2.53 -13.11 -17.25
CA ASP A 10 -1.24 -12.72 -16.65
C ASP A 10 -1.37 -12.18 -15.22
N CYS A 11 -2.54 -11.67 -14.84
CA CYS A 11 -2.78 -11.10 -13.52
C CYS A 11 -4.24 -11.27 -13.07
N CYS A 12 -4.51 -10.94 -11.81
CA CYS A 12 -5.87 -10.85 -11.26
C CYS A 12 -6.05 -9.52 -10.52
N VAL A 13 -7.18 -8.85 -10.78
CA VAL A 13 -7.56 -7.61 -10.11
C VAL A 13 -8.88 -7.83 -9.38
N VAL A 14 -8.92 -7.45 -8.11
CA VAL A 14 -10.11 -7.51 -7.26
C VAL A 14 -10.39 -6.13 -6.70
N ILE A 15 -11.61 -5.62 -6.93
CA ILE A 15 -12.07 -4.34 -6.40
C ILE A 15 -13.23 -4.63 -5.44
N ILE A 16 -13.13 -4.13 -4.21
CA ILE A 16 -14.14 -4.31 -3.16
C ILE A 16 -14.58 -2.92 -2.70
N LEU A 17 -15.89 -2.68 -2.75
CA LEU A 17 -16.53 -1.46 -2.27
C LEU A 17 -17.53 -1.86 -1.18
N SER A 18 -17.25 -1.53 0.08
CA SER A 18 -18.14 -1.90 1.20
C SER A 18 -17.94 -0.98 2.41
N HIS A 19 -18.72 -1.21 3.47
CA HIS A 19 -18.34 -0.82 4.81
C HIS A 19 -17.16 -1.65 5.29
N GLY A 20 -16.44 -1.12 6.27
CA GLY A 20 -15.33 -1.82 6.89
C GLY A 20 -15.13 -1.39 8.32
N THR A 21 -14.21 -2.08 8.97
CA THR A 21 -13.77 -1.81 10.34
C THR A 21 -12.28 -2.07 10.44
N GLU A 22 -11.67 -1.52 11.48
CA GLU A 22 -10.32 -1.87 11.87
C GLU A 22 -10.24 -3.37 12.22
N ALA A 23 -9.15 -4.01 11.80
CA ALA A 23 -8.81 -5.37 12.22
C ALA A 23 -7.28 -5.52 12.21
N ASN A 24 -6.74 -6.15 13.24
CA ASN A 24 -5.30 -6.32 13.41
C ASN A 24 -4.77 -7.45 12.53
N HIS A 25 -3.87 -7.13 11.60
CA HIS A 25 -3.05 -8.10 10.90
C HIS A 25 -1.80 -7.42 10.33
N ASN A 26 -0.62 -8.00 10.57
CA ASN A 26 0.66 -7.37 10.25
C ASN A 26 0.85 -6.98 8.78
N ARG A 27 0.17 -7.65 7.85
CA ARG A 27 0.33 -7.44 6.41
C ARG A 27 -0.91 -6.89 5.72
N PHE A 28 -2.07 -7.11 6.30
CA PHE A 28 -3.37 -6.89 5.64
C PHE A 28 -4.38 -6.41 6.69
N PRO A 29 -4.15 -5.22 7.28
CA PRO A 29 -5.04 -4.68 8.29
C PRO A 29 -6.43 -4.41 7.70
N GLY A 30 -7.43 -4.39 8.57
CA GLY A 30 -8.81 -4.07 8.22
C GLY A 30 -9.67 -5.28 7.88
N ALA A 31 -10.98 -5.06 7.93
CA ALA A 31 -12.02 -6.00 7.54
C ALA A 31 -13.10 -5.28 6.74
N VAL A 32 -13.77 -6.02 5.85
CA VAL A 32 -14.93 -5.54 5.08
C VAL A 32 -16.20 -6.23 5.55
N HIS A 33 -17.34 -5.55 5.48
CA HIS A 33 -18.61 -6.14 5.86
C HIS A 33 -19.34 -6.68 4.63
N GLY A 34 -20.01 -7.82 4.78
CA GLY A 34 -21.05 -8.24 3.84
C GLY A 34 -22.36 -7.48 4.10
N VAL A 35 -23.31 -7.61 3.18
CA VAL A 35 -24.68 -7.06 3.37
C VAL A 35 -25.43 -7.73 4.52
N ASP A 36 -24.96 -8.90 4.94
CA ASP A 36 -25.43 -9.67 6.09
C ASP A 36 -24.92 -9.13 7.43
N GLY A 37 -23.88 -8.28 7.41
CA GLY A 37 -23.35 -7.58 8.59
C GLY A 37 -22.02 -8.10 9.14
N PRO A 38 -21.73 -9.42 9.19
CA PRO A 38 -20.45 -9.93 9.68
C PRO A 38 -19.23 -9.34 8.97
N ALA A 39 -18.17 -9.10 9.76
CA ALA A 39 -16.89 -8.64 9.26
C ALA A 39 -16.05 -9.79 8.71
N VAL A 40 -15.43 -9.55 7.56
CA VAL A 40 -14.51 -10.48 6.88
C VAL A 40 -13.12 -9.83 6.83
N PRO A 41 -12.11 -10.38 7.53
CA PRO A 41 -10.76 -9.84 7.50
C PRO A 41 -10.19 -9.79 6.07
N VAL A 42 -9.51 -8.71 5.71
CA VAL A 42 -8.87 -8.57 4.39
C VAL A 42 -7.86 -9.69 4.15
N GLN A 43 -7.13 -10.10 5.19
CA GLN A 43 -6.24 -11.26 5.14
C GLN A 43 -6.95 -12.52 4.62
N LEU A 44 -8.18 -12.79 5.05
CA LEU A 44 -8.90 -14.00 4.63
C LEU A 44 -9.20 -13.94 3.12
N ILE A 45 -9.60 -12.76 2.63
CA ILE A 45 -9.89 -12.52 1.21
C ILE A 45 -8.63 -12.72 0.36
N THR A 46 -7.50 -12.14 0.76
CA THR A 46 -6.24 -12.27 0.02
C THR A 46 -5.71 -13.71 0.06
N ASN A 47 -5.94 -14.44 1.15
CA ASN A 47 -5.53 -15.83 1.31
C ASN A 47 -6.19 -16.77 0.28
N TYR A 48 -7.46 -16.52 -0.08
CA TYR A 48 -8.17 -17.34 -1.09
C TYR A 48 -7.54 -17.29 -2.49
N LEU A 49 -6.80 -16.22 -2.83
CA LEU A 49 -6.13 -16.08 -4.11
C LEU A 49 -4.62 -16.32 -4.02
N ASN A 50 -4.09 -16.79 -2.88
CA ASN A 50 -2.68 -17.12 -2.79
C ASN A 50 -2.30 -18.30 -3.70
N GLY A 51 -1.01 -18.57 -3.86
CA GLY A 51 -0.54 -19.65 -4.75
C GLY A 51 -0.93 -21.07 -4.32
N GLN A 52 -1.26 -21.28 -3.04
CA GLN A 52 -1.70 -22.60 -2.53
C GLN A 52 -3.19 -22.84 -2.82
N HIS A 53 -4.03 -21.83 -2.64
CA HIS A 53 -5.49 -21.93 -2.83
C HIS A 53 -5.94 -21.64 -4.27
N CYS A 54 -5.10 -20.96 -5.07
CA CYS A 54 -5.35 -20.69 -6.48
C CYS A 54 -4.07 -20.92 -7.31
N PRO A 55 -3.72 -22.19 -7.62
CA PRO A 55 -2.48 -22.52 -8.32
C PRO A 55 -2.32 -21.86 -9.69
N SER A 56 -3.41 -21.65 -10.44
CA SER A 56 -3.37 -20.98 -11.74
C SER A 56 -3.02 -19.47 -11.66
N LEU A 57 -3.00 -18.90 -10.45
CA LEU A 57 -2.50 -17.54 -10.15
C LEU A 57 -1.14 -17.55 -9.41
N GLN A 58 -0.49 -18.71 -9.29
CA GLN A 58 0.86 -18.81 -8.74
C GLN A 58 1.85 -18.09 -9.68
N GLY A 59 2.75 -17.28 -9.09
CA GLY A 59 3.68 -16.45 -9.85
C GLY A 59 3.07 -15.21 -10.53
N LYS A 60 1.73 -15.06 -10.53
CA LYS A 60 1.02 -13.96 -11.19
C LYS A 60 0.68 -12.81 -10.22
N PRO A 61 0.78 -11.53 -10.63
CA PRO A 61 0.37 -10.39 -9.80
C PRO A 61 -1.10 -10.46 -9.41
N LYS A 62 -1.40 -10.09 -8.15
CA LYS A 62 -2.75 -10.07 -7.58
C LYS A 62 -2.98 -8.73 -6.90
N LEU A 63 -3.76 -7.87 -7.56
CA LEU A 63 -4.03 -6.52 -7.11
C LEU A 63 -5.38 -6.47 -6.41
N PHE A 64 -5.41 -5.85 -5.23
CA PHE A 64 -6.61 -5.66 -4.44
C PHE A 64 -6.80 -4.17 -4.18
N PHE A 65 -7.93 -3.63 -4.59
CA PHE A 65 -8.35 -2.27 -4.29
C PHE A 65 -9.55 -2.34 -3.37
N ILE A 66 -9.42 -1.84 -2.14
CA ILE A 66 -10.44 -1.98 -1.10
C ILE A 66 -10.84 -0.58 -0.64
N GLN A 67 -12.01 -0.14 -1.08
CA GLN A 67 -12.66 1.05 -0.57
C GLN A 67 -13.56 0.65 0.59
N ALA A 68 -13.10 0.90 1.80
CA ALA A 68 -13.85 0.66 3.03
C ALA A 68 -13.32 1.57 4.16
N CYS A 69 -14.10 1.71 5.23
CA CYS A 69 -13.59 2.37 6.44
C CYS A 69 -12.48 1.51 7.07
N GLY A 70 -11.35 2.14 7.44
CA GLY A 70 -10.24 1.47 8.13
C GLY A 70 -10.32 1.54 9.65
N GLY A 71 -11.33 2.22 10.20
CA GLY A 71 -11.47 2.56 11.61
C GLY A 71 -12.32 3.82 11.77
N GLY A 72 -12.46 4.29 13.01
CA GLY A 72 -13.19 5.52 13.35
C GLY A 72 -12.33 6.79 13.37
N GLU A 73 -11.02 6.64 13.38
CA GLU A 73 -10.07 7.75 13.49
C GLU A 73 -10.07 8.61 12.23
N LYS A 74 -10.03 9.92 12.42
CA LYS A 74 -9.98 10.90 11.33
C LYS A 74 -8.63 11.58 11.34
N ASP A 75 -7.97 11.58 10.20
CA ASP A 75 -6.84 12.46 9.97
C ASP A 75 -7.36 13.89 9.75
N THR A 76 -6.97 14.81 10.62
CA THR A 76 -7.38 16.22 10.54
C THR A 76 -6.50 17.03 9.59
N GLY A 77 -5.41 16.44 9.08
CA GLY A 77 -4.39 17.14 8.31
C GLY A 77 -3.54 18.07 9.19
N PHE A 78 -2.69 18.83 8.51
CA PHE A 78 -1.85 19.88 9.10
C PHE A 78 -1.84 21.11 8.18
N GLU A 79 -1.60 22.29 8.75
CA GLU A 79 -1.44 23.53 7.98
C GLU A 79 -0.02 23.64 7.44
N VAL A 80 0.12 23.94 6.15
CA VAL A 80 1.41 24.21 5.50
C VAL A 80 1.60 25.73 5.45
N SER A 81 2.77 26.20 5.89
CA SER A 81 3.10 27.63 5.82
C SER A 81 3.45 28.04 4.37
N PRO A 82 3.17 29.29 3.95
CA PRO A 82 3.46 29.75 2.60
C PRO A 82 4.96 29.75 2.25
N ASP A 83 5.84 29.89 3.25
CA ASP A 83 7.29 30.01 3.06
C ASP A 83 7.97 28.69 2.64
N GLU A 84 7.28 27.55 2.77
CA GLU A 84 7.78 26.24 2.31
C GLU A 84 7.43 25.93 0.83
N MET A 85 6.84 26.90 0.12
CA MET A 85 6.34 26.72 -1.24
C MET A 85 7.31 27.23 -2.33
N GLU A 86 8.52 27.68 -1.99
CA GLU A 86 9.50 28.14 -2.97
C GLU A 86 10.07 26.98 -3.78
N PRO A 87 9.76 26.86 -5.09
CA PRO A 87 10.39 25.89 -5.96
C PRO A 87 11.83 26.34 -6.16
N SER A 88 12.81 25.46 -5.90
CA SER A 88 14.19 25.67 -6.32
C SER A 88 14.25 25.68 -7.86
N PHE A 89 14.03 26.83 -8.48
CA PHE A 89 14.24 27.03 -9.91
C PHE A 89 15.74 26.99 -10.23
N GLY A 90 16.26 25.79 -10.46
CA GLY A 90 17.67 25.59 -10.78
C GLY A 90 17.98 24.23 -11.38
N GLY A 91 17.56 24.00 -12.63
CA GLY A 91 18.03 22.88 -13.45
C GLY A 91 16.98 22.40 -14.44
N ILE A 92 17.28 22.50 -15.74
CA ILE A 92 16.49 21.85 -16.80
C ILE A 92 16.96 20.40 -16.85
N ASP A 93 16.34 19.51 -16.08
CA ASP A 93 16.27 18.09 -16.42
C ASP A 93 14.95 17.48 -15.96
N ASP A 94 14.21 16.95 -16.94
CA ASP A 94 13.09 16.04 -16.72
C ASP A 94 13.62 14.84 -15.91
N GLN A 95 13.30 14.76 -14.61
CA GLN A 95 13.11 13.50 -13.89
C GLN A 95 12.50 13.65 -12.49
N THR A 96 11.20 13.33 -12.42
CA THR A 96 10.44 12.77 -11.26
C THR A 96 10.28 13.61 -9.99
N ASP A 97 9.01 13.74 -9.60
CA ASP A 97 8.33 14.73 -8.74
C ASP A 97 8.10 14.27 -7.29
N ALA A 98 8.86 13.28 -6.81
CA ALA A 98 8.74 12.76 -5.45
C ALA A 98 9.97 13.11 -4.60
N ILE A 99 10.18 14.38 -4.27
CA ILE A 99 11.17 14.81 -3.27
C ILE A 99 10.65 15.97 -2.42
N PRO A 100 10.60 15.84 -1.08
CA PRO A 100 10.75 16.97 -0.17
C PRO A 100 12.21 17.02 0.33
N MET A 101 12.94 18.09 -0.02
CA MET A 101 14.24 18.48 0.56
C MET A 101 14.16 20.01 0.73
N SER A 102 14.53 20.64 1.85
CA SER A 102 15.69 20.38 2.72
C SER A 102 15.54 21.09 4.08
N SER A 103 16.23 20.56 5.10
CA SER A 103 16.84 21.39 6.14
C SER A 103 18.25 20.83 6.45
N SER A 104 19.26 21.41 5.82
CA SER A 104 20.69 21.30 6.21
C SER A 104 20.90 22.08 7.53
N SER A 105 21.78 21.77 8.49
CA SER A 105 22.96 20.91 8.59
C SER A 105 23.17 20.64 10.09
N ASP A 106 23.72 19.48 10.46
CA ASP A 106 24.78 19.44 11.48
C ASP A 106 25.68 18.22 11.21
N SER A 107 26.95 18.53 10.96
CA SER A 107 28.03 17.63 10.59
C SER A 107 28.43 16.68 11.72
N LEU A 108 28.74 15.42 11.42
CA LEU A 108 29.94 14.70 11.91
C LEU A 108 30.07 13.28 11.29
N SER A 109 31.05 13.15 10.39
CA SER A 109 31.99 12.02 10.16
C SER A 109 31.48 10.57 10.19
N THR A 110 31.41 9.92 9.01
CA THR A 110 31.37 8.46 8.88
C THR A 110 32.74 7.94 8.40
N SER A 111 33.36 7.06 9.20
CA SER A 111 34.45 6.19 8.73
C SER A 111 33.83 4.87 8.24
N ASP A 112 34.13 4.50 7.00
CA ASP A 112 33.64 3.29 6.35
C ASP A 112 34.20 2.01 7.01
N GLU A 113 33.35 1.00 7.21
CA GLU A 113 33.78 -0.39 7.28
C GLU A 113 32.79 -1.29 6.53
N LEU A 114 33.31 -2.02 5.54
CA LEU A 114 32.62 -3.01 4.73
C LEU A 114 32.58 -4.33 5.52
N ASP A 115 31.43 -4.98 5.61
CA ASP A 115 31.46 -6.42 5.80
C ASP A 115 30.31 -7.15 5.09
N ALA A 116 30.74 -8.03 4.18
CA ALA A 116 29.93 -9.04 3.54
C ALA A 116 30.42 -10.39 4.04
N ARG A 117 29.50 -11.19 4.62
CA ARG A 117 29.54 -12.65 4.51
C ARG A 117 28.17 -13.27 4.70
#